data_AF-A0A1Q7CWT4-F1
#
_entry.id   AF-A0A1Q7CWT4-F1
#
_cell.length_a   1.000
_cell.length_b   1.000
_cell.length_c   1.000
_cell.angle_alpha   90.00
_cell.angle_beta   90.00
_cell.angle_gamma   90.00
#
_symmetry.space_group_name_H-M   'P 1'
#
loop_
_entity.id
_entity.type
_entity.pdbx_description
1 polymer ?
#
loop_
_entity_poly.entity_id
_entity_poly.type
_entity_poly.pdbx_seq_one_letter_code
_entity_poly.pdbx_strand_id
1 'polypeptide(L)'
;MQKESANNYYKPAEDTLFFAEHLQNEKGKTALDIGTGSGFLAQVLSKNFELVVATDTDLKALKKAHESIENCICCNAADALTAIFDLVVCNLPYLPSDEVADPAVDGLRDGVEIPIKILSSANKAIGNKGKLIFITSSLANYNELIKQTQLLGLSTKIIASKKLFFEELILVEGTRKMHKDD
;
A
#
# COMPACT_ATOMS: atom_id res chain seq x y z
N MET A 1 -15.65 -21.45 -10.53
CA MET A 1 -16.67 -20.38 -10.53
C MET A 1 -16.83 -19.86 -9.11
N GLN A 2 -16.02 -18.89 -8.71
CA GLN A 2 -16.29 -18.16 -7.48
C GLN A 2 -17.41 -17.15 -7.78
N LYS A 3 -18.45 -17.19 -6.96
CA LYS A 3 -19.59 -16.26 -7.03
C LYS A 3 -19.07 -14.84 -6.76
N GLU A 4 -19.49 -13.89 -7.60
CA GLU A 4 -19.41 -12.45 -7.33
C GLU A 4 -19.79 -12.20 -5.87
N SER A 5 -18.83 -11.70 -5.09
CA SER A 5 -19.08 -11.42 -3.69
C SER A 5 -19.91 -10.13 -3.61
N ALA A 6 -21.05 -10.18 -2.92
CA ALA A 6 -21.99 -9.07 -2.79
C ALA A 6 -21.44 -7.84 -2.03
N ASN A 7 -20.15 -7.84 -1.64
CA ASN A 7 -19.43 -6.71 -1.06
C ASN A 7 -18.22 -6.41 -1.95
N ASN A 8 -18.32 -5.35 -2.76
CA ASN A 8 -17.45 -5.07 -3.90
C ASN A 8 -16.07 -4.46 -3.55
N TYR A 9 -15.51 -4.76 -2.38
CA TYR A 9 -14.22 -4.23 -1.90
C TYR A 9 -13.33 -5.33 -1.31
N TYR A 10 -12.02 -5.12 -1.32
CA TYR A 10 -11.04 -6.09 -0.84
C TYR A 10 -11.21 -6.42 0.65
N LYS A 11 -11.30 -7.71 0.96
CA LYS A 11 -11.35 -8.21 2.34
C LYS A 11 -9.95 -8.65 2.77
N PRO A 12 -9.55 -8.40 4.03
CA PRO A 12 -8.26 -8.84 4.52
C PRO A 12 -8.04 -10.34 4.30
N ALA A 13 -6.94 -10.67 3.62
CA ALA A 13 -6.48 -12.04 3.37
C ALA A 13 -5.04 -12.22 3.90
N GLU A 14 -4.36 -13.29 3.49
CA GLU A 14 -3.02 -13.65 3.97
C GLU A 14 -1.99 -12.52 3.80
N ASP A 15 -2.08 -11.77 2.70
CA ASP A 15 -1.27 -10.61 2.37
C ASP A 15 -1.45 -9.47 3.39
N THR A 16 -2.70 -9.15 3.71
CA THR A 16 -3.09 -8.07 4.62
C THR A 16 -2.70 -8.42 6.04
N LEU A 17 -2.90 -9.68 6.45
CA LEU A 17 -2.50 -10.17 7.77
C LEU A 17 -0.97 -10.15 7.92
N PHE A 18 -0.25 -10.65 6.92
CA PHE A 18 1.21 -10.60 6.89
C PHE A 18 1.73 -9.16 6.95
N PHE A 19 1.09 -8.24 6.24
CA PHE A 19 1.46 -6.83 6.29
C PHE A 19 1.20 -6.23 7.68
N ALA A 20 0.02 -6.47 8.26
CA ALA A 20 -0.33 -6.01 9.60
C ALA A 20 0.64 -6.48 10.69
N GLU A 21 1.13 -7.72 10.62
CA GLU A 21 2.13 -8.26 11.55
C GLU A 21 3.43 -7.42 11.57
N HIS A 22 3.78 -6.78 10.45
CA HIS A 22 4.96 -5.93 10.34
C HIS A 22 4.66 -4.47 10.72
N LEU A 23 3.43 -4.00 10.46
CA LEU A 23 3.02 -2.64 10.81
C LEU A 23 2.70 -2.44 12.30
N GLN A 24 2.36 -3.50 13.04
CA GLN A 24 1.96 -3.38 14.45
C GLN A 24 3.02 -2.75 15.38
N ASN A 25 4.30 -2.76 14.97
CA ASN A 25 5.41 -2.19 15.73
C ASN A 25 5.85 -0.83 15.18
N GLU A 26 5.30 -0.40 14.04
CA GLU A 26 5.55 0.91 13.48
C GLU A 26 4.85 1.99 14.30
N LYS A 27 5.50 3.16 14.39
CA LYS A 27 5.01 4.30 15.16
C LYS A 27 5.48 5.62 14.56
N GLY A 28 4.71 6.67 14.77
CA GLY A 28 5.01 8.00 14.27
C GLY A 28 3.88 8.96 14.60
N LYS A 29 3.89 10.16 14.02
CA LYS A 29 2.79 11.11 14.18
C LYS A 29 1.73 10.90 13.12
N THR A 30 2.15 10.70 11.86
CA THR A 30 1.25 10.69 10.71
C THR A 30 1.46 9.45 9.84
N ALA A 31 0.38 8.75 9.53
CA ALA A 31 0.38 7.62 8.60
C ALA A 31 -0.68 7.76 7.50
N LEU A 32 -0.37 7.24 6.32
CA LEU A 32 -1.25 7.15 5.17
C LEU A 32 -1.38 5.70 4.72
N ASP A 33 -2.62 5.19 4.64
CA ASP A 33 -2.97 3.89 4.06
C ASP A 33 -3.58 4.08 2.67
N ILE A 34 -2.87 3.66 1.63
CA ILE A 34 -3.29 3.78 0.23
C ILE A 34 -3.91 2.48 -0.27
N GLY A 35 -5.11 2.58 -0.85
CA GLY A 35 -5.90 1.41 -1.24
C GLY A 35 -6.41 0.68 0.00
N THR A 36 -6.97 1.44 0.95
CA THR A 36 -7.27 0.96 2.30
C THR A 36 -8.26 -0.22 2.34
N GLY A 37 -9.08 -0.40 1.29
CA GLY A 37 -10.07 -1.45 1.23
C GLY A 37 -11.01 -1.40 2.43
N SER A 38 -11.02 -2.45 3.24
CA SER A 38 -11.81 -2.52 4.47
C SER A 38 -11.36 -1.58 5.61
N GLY A 39 -10.22 -0.89 5.51
CA GLY A 39 -9.65 -0.06 6.59
C GLY A 39 -8.81 -0.82 7.61
N PHE A 40 -8.52 -2.10 7.37
CA PHE A 40 -7.84 -2.95 8.36
C PHE A 40 -6.42 -2.47 8.68
N LEU A 41 -5.60 -2.13 7.67
CA LEU A 41 -4.23 -1.64 7.91
C LEU A 41 -4.26 -0.26 8.57
N ALA A 42 -5.13 0.64 8.11
CA ALA A 42 -5.36 1.92 8.78
C ALA A 42 -5.73 1.77 10.27
N GLN A 43 -6.57 0.79 10.62
CA GLN A 43 -6.91 0.46 12.01
C GLN A 43 -5.72 -0.10 12.81
N VAL A 44 -4.82 -0.86 12.19
CA VAL A 44 -3.59 -1.32 12.85
C VAL A 44 -2.69 -0.12 13.15
N LEU A 45 -2.54 0.78 12.19
CA LEU A 45 -1.72 1.99 12.31
C LEU A 45 -2.26 2.94 13.38
N SER A 46 -3.57 3.08 13.53
CA SER A 46 -4.18 4.03 14.47
C SER A 46 -3.88 3.74 15.95
N LYS A 47 -3.31 2.57 16.26
CA LYS A 47 -2.85 2.23 17.61
C LYS A 47 -1.57 2.98 18.01
N ASN A 48 -0.73 3.33 17.04
CA ASN A 48 0.62 3.85 17.26
C ASN A 48 0.91 5.17 16.52
N PHE A 49 -0.07 5.72 15.80
CA PHE A 49 0.02 6.98 15.07
C PHE A 49 -1.05 7.95 15.53
N GLU A 50 -0.68 9.23 15.69
CA GLU A 50 -1.59 10.29 16.14
C GLU A 50 -2.67 10.62 15.09
N LEU A 51 -2.29 10.58 13.81
CA LEU A 51 -3.17 10.79 12.67
C LEU A 51 -2.98 9.68 11.64
N VAL A 52 -4.07 9.00 11.30
CA VAL A 52 -4.12 8.07 10.17
C VAL A 52 -5.11 8.61 9.13
N VAL A 53 -4.65 8.70 7.89
CA VAL A 53 -5.47 8.99 6.71
C VAL A 53 -5.55 7.74 5.85
N ALA A 54 -6.74 7.44 5.34
CA ALA A 54 -6.98 6.30 4.48
C ALA A 54 -7.53 6.76 3.13
N THR A 55 -6.97 6.26 2.04
CA THR A 55 -7.39 6.60 0.67
C THR A 55 -7.83 5.35 -0.08
N ASP A 56 -8.84 5.51 -0.92
CA ASP A 56 -9.29 4.49 -1.86
C ASP A 56 -10.01 5.14 -3.04
N THR A 57 -10.16 4.40 -4.13
CA THR A 57 -10.99 4.82 -5.27
C THR A 57 -12.43 4.33 -5.15
N ASP A 58 -12.69 3.32 -4.31
CA ASP A 58 -14.03 2.80 -4.07
C ASP A 58 -14.69 3.43 -2.82
N LEU A 59 -15.78 4.16 -3.03
CA LEU A 59 -16.59 4.73 -1.96
C LEU A 59 -17.17 3.67 -1.00
N LYS A 60 -17.41 2.44 -1.47
CA LYS A 60 -17.90 1.36 -0.60
C LYS A 60 -16.79 0.87 0.34
N ALA A 61 -15.56 0.73 -0.17
CA ALA A 61 -14.37 0.46 0.64
C ALA A 61 -14.22 1.54 1.73
N LEU A 62 -14.25 2.82 1.34
CA LEU A 62 -14.15 3.92 2.29
C LEU A 62 -15.28 3.96 3.31
N LYS A 63 -16.51 3.65 2.90
CA LYS A 63 -17.63 3.53 3.86
C LYS A 63 -17.35 2.47 4.91
N LYS A 64 -16.75 1.34 4.53
CA LYS A 64 -16.35 0.29 5.47
C LYS A 64 -15.16 0.74 6.35
N ALA A 65 -14.13 1.34 5.75
CA ALA A 65 -12.97 1.83 6.46
C ALA A 65 -13.34 2.90 7.50
N HIS A 66 -14.35 3.71 7.21
CA HIS A 66 -14.86 4.76 8.10
C HIS A 66 -15.48 4.23 9.40
N GLU A 67 -15.83 2.94 9.46
CA GLU A 67 -16.24 2.31 10.72
C GLU A 67 -15.07 2.21 11.73
N SER A 68 -13.83 2.27 11.25
CA SER A 68 -12.62 2.16 12.08
C SER A 68 -11.78 3.45 12.12
N ILE A 69 -11.82 4.28 11.07
CA ILE A 69 -10.96 5.47 10.90
C ILE A 69 -11.74 6.64 10.34
N GLU A 70 -11.68 7.81 10.98
CA GLU A 70 -12.46 8.97 10.56
C GLU A 70 -11.97 9.60 9.23
N ASN A 71 -10.65 9.66 9.02
CA ASN A 71 -10.06 10.41 7.90
C ASN A 71 -9.97 9.57 6.61
N CYS A 72 -11.11 9.32 5.98
CA CYS A 72 -11.22 8.59 4.72
C CYS A 72 -11.40 9.55 3.52
N ILE A 73 -10.60 9.38 2.46
CA ILE A 73 -10.61 10.26 1.28
C ILE A 73 -10.75 9.42 0.00
N CYS A 74 -11.72 9.78 -0.84
CA CYS A 74 -11.90 9.15 -2.15
C CYS A 74 -11.00 9.81 -3.19
N CYS A 75 -9.91 9.16 -3.57
CA CYS A 75 -8.97 9.65 -4.57
C CYS A 75 -8.10 8.54 -5.17
N ASN A 76 -7.46 8.84 -6.30
CA ASN A 76 -6.44 7.97 -6.89
C ASN A 76 -5.17 8.03 -6.05
N ALA A 77 -4.85 6.93 -5.36
CA ALA A 77 -3.71 6.84 -4.47
C ALA A 77 -3.61 8.07 -3.53
N ALA A 78 -2.55 8.87 -3.64
CA ALA A 78 -2.36 10.08 -2.84
C ALA A 78 -2.57 11.39 -3.63
N ASP A 79 -3.16 11.34 -4.84
CA ASP A 79 -3.17 12.48 -5.77
C ASP A 79 -3.94 13.71 -5.25
N ALA A 80 -4.91 13.51 -4.34
CA ALA A 80 -5.66 14.60 -3.72
C ALA A 80 -4.96 15.22 -2.50
N LEU A 81 -3.81 14.68 -2.08
CA LEU A 81 -3.14 15.06 -0.84
C LEU A 81 -1.95 15.98 -1.12
N THR A 82 -1.86 17.06 -0.34
CA THR A 82 -0.66 17.90 -0.23
C THR A 82 0.11 17.67 1.08
N ALA A 83 -0.47 16.88 1.99
CA ALA A 83 0.14 16.53 3.27
C ALA A 83 1.27 15.51 3.06
N ILE A 84 2.26 15.55 3.95
CA ILE A 84 3.33 14.57 4.03
C ILE A 84 3.17 13.73 5.30
N PHE A 85 3.62 12.47 5.22
CA PHE A 85 3.43 11.47 6.27
C PHE A 85 4.78 10.87 6.71
N ASP A 86 4.84 10.45 7.98
CA ASP A 86 5.97 9.70 8.52
C ASP A 86 6.00 8.26 7.97
N LEU A 87 4.82 7.69 7.72
CA LEU A 87 4.65 6.37 7.12
C LEU A 87 3.58 6.39 6.04
N VAL A 88 3.92 5.92 4.84
CA VAL A 88 2.95 5.61 3.78
C VAL A 88 2.95 4.10 3.59
N VAL A 89 1.77 3.48 3.57
CA VAL A 89 1.62 2.04 3.31
C VAL A 89 0.74 1.78 2.09
N CYS A 90 1.09 0.76 1.30
CA CYS A 90 0.31 0.34 0.14
C CYS A 90 0.21 -1.19 0.09
N ASN A 91 -0.99 -1.75 0.21
CA ASN A 91 -1.24 -3.11 -0.29
C ASN A 91 -1.51 -3.04 -1.79
N LEU A 92 -0.49 -3.33 -2.59
CA LEU A 92 -0.55 -3.08 -4.04
C LEU A 92 -1.41 -4.14 -4.74
N PRO A 93 -2.19 -3.78 -5.77
CA PRO A 93 -2.77 -4.75 -6.69
C PRO A 93 -1.65 -5.32 -7.58
N TYR A 94 -1.13 -6.49 -7.23
CA TYR A 94 0.10 -7.04 -7.81
C TYR A 94 -0.11 -8.19 -8.80
N LEU A 95 -1.33 -8.67 -9.03
CA LEU A 95 -1.56 -9.82 -9.90
C LEU A 95 -1.39 -9.43 -11.38
N PRO A 96 -0.56 -10.15 -12.17
CA PRO A 96 -0.53 -9.94 -13.60
C PRO A 96 -1.89 -10.23 -14.25
N SER A 97 -2.36 -9.31 -15.08
CA SER A 97 -3.65 -9.43 -15.76
C SER A 97 -3.64 -8.73 -17.12
N ASP A 98 -4.53 -9.15 -18.03
CA ASP A 98 -4.70 -8.52 -19.36
C ASP A 98 -5.59 -7.27 -19.29
N GLU A 99 -6.52 -7.24 -18.34
CA GLU A 99 -7.44 -6.15 -18.06
C GLU A 99 -7.63 -5.97 -16.55
N VAL A 100 -8.29 -4.88 -16.13
CA VAL A 100 -8.67 -4.66 -14.73
C VAL A 100 -10.08 -5.22 -14.52
N ALA A 101 -10.17 -6.48 -14.15
CA ALA A 101 -11.42 -7.12 -13.76
C ALA A 101 -11.74 -6.86 -12.28
N ASP A 102 -10.72 -6.88 -11.43
CA ASP A 102 -10.77 -6.53 -10.00
C ASP A 102 -9.67 -5.50 -9.66
N PRO A 103 -10.02 -4.22 -9.51
CA PRO A 103 -9.09 -3.15 -9.16
C PRO A 103 -8.32 -3.37 -7.85
N ALA A 104 -8.82 -4.24 -6.96
CA ALA A 104 -8.15 -4.54 -5.70
C ALA A 104 -6.89 -5.39 -5.85
N VAL A 105 -6.80 -6.19 -6.91
CA VAL A 105 -5.71 -7.18 -7.06
C VAL A 105 -5.01 -7.10 -8.40
N ASP A 106 -5.65 -6.59 -9.45
CA ASP A 106 -5.10 -6.58 -10.80
C ASP A 106 -4.04 -5.48 -10.98
N GLY A 107 -2.81 -5.90 -11.24
CA GLY A 107 -1.63 -5.06 -11.49
C GLY A 107 -1.32 -4.81 -12.97
N LEU A 108 -2.09 -5.42 -13.88
CA LEU A 108 -1.88 -5.43 -15.33
C LEU A 108 -0.53 -6.03 -15.74
N ARG A 109 0.14 -5.50 -16.78
CA ARG A 109 1.34 -6.08 -17.37
C ARG A 109 2.39 -6.40 -16.31
N ASP A 110 2.78 -7.68 -16.24
CA ASP A 110 3.73 -8.26 -15.26
C ASP A 110 3.39 -7.96 -13.78
N GLY A 111 2.15 -7.55 -13.48
CA GLY A 111 1.73 -7.15 -12.15
C GLY A 111 2.34 -5.83 -11.67
N VAL A 112 2.81 -4.97 -12.57
CA VAL A 112 3.55 -3.74 -12.19
C VAL A 112 2.97 -2.43 -12.72
N GLU A 113 2.12 -2.43 -13.73
CA GLU A 113 1.70 -1.19 -14.39
C GLU A 113 0.89 -0.27 -13.45
N ILE A 114 -0.10 -0.82 -12.76
CA ILE A 114 -0.90 -0.07 -11.77
C ILE A 114 -0.06 0.24 -10.52
N PRO A 115 0.66 -0.72 -9.92
CA PRO A 115 1.55 -0.46 -8.80
C PRO A 115 2.54 0.69 -9.01
N ILE A 116 3.18 0.80 -10.19
CA ILE A 116 4.11 1.91 -10.48
C ILE A 116 3.41 3.27 -10.40
N LYS A 117 2.17 3.38 -10.89
CA LYS A 117 1.37 4.62 -10.81
C LYS A 117 1.06 4.96 -9.36
N ILE A 118 0.65 3.97 -8.55
CA ILE A 118 0.39 4.12 -7.12
C ILE A 118 1.67 4.58 -6.39
N LEU A 119 2.80 3.93 -6.61
CA LEU A 119 4.08 4.26 -5.98
C LEU A 119 4.56 5.66 -6.35
N SER A 120 4.35 6.10 -7.59
CA SER A 120 4.66 7.46 -8.04
C SER A 120 3.80 8.51 -7.33
N SER A 121 2.50 8.24 -7.15
CA SER A 121 1.60 9.10 -6.38
C SER A 121 1.99 9.13 -4.89
N ALA A 122 2.19 7.95 -4.29
CA ALA A 122 2.60 7.77 -2.90
C ALA A 122 3.90 8.53 -2.57
N ASN A 123 4.88 8.53 -3.48
CA ASN A 123 6.17 9.19 -3.28
C ASN A 123 6.06 10.70 -2.99
N LYS A 124 5.00 11.37 -3.44
CA LYS A 124 4.76 12.80 -3.17
C LYS A 124 4.33 13.06 -1.73
N ALA A 125 3.76 12.05 -1.06
CA ALA A 125 3.24 12.12 0.30
C ALA A 125 4.26 11.66 1.36
N ILE A 126 5.46 11.21 0.97
CA ILE A 126 6.50 10.76 1.92
C ILE A 126 7.31 11.96 2.42
N GLY A 127 7.29 12.21 3.72
CA GLY A 127 8.12 13.24 4.36
C GLY A 127 9.62 12.95 4.28
N ASN A 128 10.47 13.94 4.58
CA ASN A 128 11.93 13.81 4.44
C ASN A 128 12.53 12.67 5.26
N LYS A 129 11.99 12.42 6.46
CA LYS A 129 12.35 11.29 7.34
C LYS A 129 11.30 10.18 7.31
N GLY A 130 10.32 10.31 6.41
CA GLY A 130 9.26 9.34 6.25
C GLY A 130 9.71 8.12 5.47
N LYS A 131 8.88 7.10 5.52
CA LYS A 131 9.09 5.87 4.77
C LYS A 131 7.84 5.40 4.06
N LEU A 132 8.06 4.66 2.98
CA LEU A 132 7.06 3.91 2.25
C LEU A 132 7.25 2.44 2.59
N ILE A 133 6.18 1.73 2.91
CA ILE A 133 6.18 0.27 2.96
C ILE A 133 5.10 -0.24 2.02
N PHE A 134 5.43 -1.19 1.16
CA PHE A 134 4.42 -1.82 0.33
C PHE A 134 4.61 -3.33 0.31
N ILE A 135 3.51 -4.03 0.08
CA ILE A 135 3.51 -5.48 -0.17
C ILE A 135 3.30 -5.75 -1.66
N THR A 136 3.97 -6.79 -2.14
CA THR A 136 3.82 -7.36 -3.48
C THR A 136 4.03 -8.88 -3.40
N SER A 137 4.08 -9.55 -4.55
CA SER A 137 4.20 -11.00 -4.65
C SER A 137 5.24 -11.41 -5.68
N SER A 138 5.79 -12.61 -5.53
CA SER A 138 6.60 -13.29 -6.56
C SER A 138 5.83 -13.57 -7.86
N LEU A 139 4.50 -13.45 -7.86
CA LEU A 139 3.69 -13.49 -9.07
C LEU A 139 3.89 -12.22 -9.95
N ALA A 140 4.23 -11.10 -9.32
CA ALA A 140 4.57 -9.86 -10.01
C ALA A 140 6.07 -9.80 -10.32
N ASN A 141 6.45 -8.95 -11.27
CA ASN A 141 7.83 -8.53 -11.43
C ASN A 141 8.25 -7.53 -10.34
N TYR A 142 8.31 -7.99 -9.08
CA TYR A 142 8.63 -7.14 -7.93
C TYR A 142 10.03 -6.50 -8.01
N ASN A 143 10.96 -7.10 -8.77
CA ASN A 143 12.27 -6.50 -9.03
C ASN A 143 12.14 -5.19 -9.83
N GLU A 144 11.22 -5.13 -10.80
CA GLU A 144 10.92 -3.90 -11.52
C GLU A 144 10.25 -2.87 -10.60
N LEU A 145 9.36 -3.29 -9.69
CA LEU A 145 8.77 -2.39 -8.68
C LEU A 145 9.83 -1.76 -7.78
N ILE A 146 10.78 -2.57 -7.30
CA ILE A 146 11.91 -2.09 -6.50
C ILE A 146 12.72 -1.08 -7.31
N LYS A 147 13.07 -1.39 -8.56
CA LYS A 147 13.83 -0.49 -9.44
C LYS A 147 13.09 0.82 -9.70
N GLN A 148 11.80 0.78 -9.98
CA GLN A 148 10.98 1.97 -10.19
C GLN A 148 10.88 2.83 -8.92
N THR A 149 10.73 2.18 -7.76
CA THR A 149 10.79 2.86 -6.45
C THR A 149 12.13 3.56 -6.23
N GLN A 150 13.24 2.94 -6.64
CA GLN A 150 14.57 3.56 -6.56
C GLN A 150 14.72 4.75 -7.52
N LEU A 151 14.15 4.67 -8.73
CA LEU A 151 14.13 5.77 -9.70
C LEU A 151 13.33 6.98 -9.20
N LEU A 152 12.36 6.76 -8.30
CA LEU A 152 11.64 7.81 -7.58
C LEU A 152 12.45 8.50 -6.47
N GLY A 153 13.72 8.13 -6.29
CA GLY A 153 14.64 8.74 -5.33
C GLY A 153 14.69 8.07 -3.96
N LEU A 154 14.10 6.89 -3.81
CA LEU A 154 14.11 6.13 -2.56
C LEU A 154 15.25 5.10 -2.53
N SER A 155 15.79 4.84 -1.35
CA SER A 155 16.57 3.65 -1.06
C SER A 155 15.63 2.55 -0.61
N THR A 156 15.73 1.36 -1.21
CA THR A 156 14.80 0.26 -0.95
C THR A 156 15.48 -0.93 -0.27
N LYS A 157 14.77 -1.64 0.59
CA LYS A 157 15.16 -2.95 1.10
C LYS A 157 13.93 -3.86 1.24
N ILE A 158 14.11 -5.15 1.01
CA ILE A 158 13.10 -6.15 1.41
C ILE A 158 13.21 -6.31 2.93
N ILE A 159 12.11 -6.06 3.65
CA ILE A 159 12.08 -6.11 5.12
C ILE A 159 11.53 -7.43 5.65
N ALA A 160 10.75 -8.13 4.85
CA ALA A 160 10.25 -9.47 5.16
C ALA A 160 9.73 -10.16 3.89
N SER A 161 9.69 -11.49 3.92
CA SER A 161 8.96 -12.28 2.94
C SER A 161 8.26 -13.46 3.59
N LYS A 162 7.20 -13.96 2.96
CA LYS A 162 6.42 -15.11 3.43
C LYS A 162 6.08 -16.01 2.26
N LYS A 163 6.64 -17.23 2.29
CA LYS A 163 6.35 -18.26 1.30
C LYS A 163 4.98 -18.88 1.54
N LEU A 164 4.11 -18.80 0.54
CA LEU A 164 2.84 -19.49 0.44
C LEU A 164 2.96 -20.63 -0.59
N PHE A 165 1.87 -21.37 -0.82
CA PHE A 165 1.90 -22.53 -1.71
C PHE A 165 2.14 -22.15 -3.19
N PHE A 166 1.57 -21.03 -3.66
CA PHE A 166 1.65 -20.59 -5.06
C PHE A 166 2.47 -19.31 -5.26
N GLU A 167 2.82 -18.61 -4.19
CA GLU A 167 3.49 -17.33 -4.25
C GLU A 167 4.38 -17.10 -3.03
N GLU A 168 5.26 -16.11 -3.11
CA GLU A 168 5.95 -15.52 -1.98
C GLU A 168 5.53 -14.06 -1.86
N LEU A 169 4.94 -13.70 -0.72
CA LEU A 169 4.61 -12.32 -0.37
C LEU A 169 5.87 -11.59 0.07
N ILE A 170 6.05 -10.35 -0.38
CA ILE A 170 7.29 -9.59 -0.20
C ILE A 170 6.93 -8.19 0.30
N LEU A 171 7.49 -7.82 1.45
CA LEU A 171 7.39 -6.46 2.00
C LEU A 171 8.66 -5.68 1.66
N VAL A 172 8.47 -4.52 1.04
CA VAL A 172 9.55 -3.62 0.65
C VAL A 172 9.41 -2.31 1.41
N GLU A 173 10.49 -1.86 2.06
CA GLU A 173 10.60 -0.53 2.63
C GLU A 173 11.41 0.38 1.70
N GLY A 174 10.90 1.58 1.43
CA GLY A 174 11.57 2.66 0.74
C GLY A 174 11.75 3.89 1.65
N THR A 175 12.97 4.42 1.76
CA THR A 175 13.26 5.65 2.52
C THR A 175 13.96 6.68 1.64
N ARG A 176 13.81 7.97 1.95
CA ARG A 176 14.59 9.01 1.25
C ARG A 176 16.08 8.74 1.45
N LYS A 177 16.87 8.86 0.38
CA LYS A 177 18.34 8.87 0.53
C LYS A 177 18.71 10.11 1.34
N MET A 178 19.31 9.89 2.51
CA MET A 178 19.89 10.97 3.30
C MET A 178 21.00 11.62 2.44
N HIS A 179 20.77 12.85 1.98
CA HIS A 179 21.86 13.67 1.50
C HIS A 179 22.67 14.12 2.73
N LYS A 180 24.00 14.12 2.63
CA LYS A 180 24.90 14.35 3.77
C LYS A 180 24.87 15.77 4.36
N ASP A 181 23.94 16.62 3.92
CA ASP A 181 23.95 18.06 4.20
C ASP A 181 22.64 18.60 4.83
N ASP A 182 21.81 17.74 5.44
CA ASP A 182 20.63 18.15 6.26
C ASP A 182 20.90 18.15 7.77
#